data_AF-A0A9P9A563-F1
#
_entry.id   AF-A0A9P9A563-F1
#
_cell.length_a   1.000
_cell.length_b   1.000
_cell.length_c   1.000
_cell.angle_alpha   90.00
_cell.angle_beta   90.00
_cell.angle_gamma   90.00
#
_symmetry.space_group_name_H-M   'P 1'
#
loop_
_entity.id
_entity.type
_entity.pdbx_description
1 polymer ?
#
loop_
_entity_poly.entity_id
_entity_poly.type
_entity_poly.pdbx_seq_one_letter_code
_entity_poly.pdbx_strand_id
1 'polypeptide(L)'
;MRSTTALILSALAGNVLAQVSATGQLGDATVVTNNPLGKSYVGVLPKEPFWKSGSIDGNVKGSITVKSSPDGVGVEYTVKFSNLPKEGGPFPYHIHDAAVPSNGNCTATKAHLDPFVRGEDPVCDNKLPQTCQVGDLSGKFGKITSDPYEITFHDVYSSLNVGSNASIPDRSFVVHFSNKTRITCANFGVSGYGNSTPTYPTGTGGLSPSTSATATSSPTSTPVIAGASALNIGASFAILAVATIFSLI
;
A
#
# COMPACT_ATOMS: atom_id res chain seq x y z
N MET A 1 -18.80 -47.86 -53.56
CA MET A 1 -18.55 -47.38 -52.19
C MET A 1 -17.39 -46.40 -52.24
N ARG A 2 -17.64 -45.09 -52.16
CA ARG A 2 -16.60 -44.06 -52.03
C ARG A 2 -17.00 -43.20 -50.83
N SER A 3 -16.30 -43.42 -49.73
CA SER A 3 -16.49 -42.71 -48.47
C SER A 3 -15.64 -41.44 -48.50
N THR A 4 -16.27 -40.27 -48.56
CA THR A 4 -15.60 -38.98 -48.38
C THR A 4 -15.83 -38.52 -46.94
N THR A 5 -14.81 -38.72 -46.10
CA THR A 5 -14.76 -38.22 -44.74
C THR A 5 -14.40 -36.74 -44.78
N ALA A 6 -15.34 -35.86 -44.45
CA ALA A 6 -15.06 -34.43 -44.28
C ALA A 6 -14.54 -34.18 -42.86
N LEU A 7 -13.24 -33.87 -42.72
CA LEU A 7 -12.69 -33.33 -41.47
C LEU A 7 -13.13 -31.88 -41.32
N ILE A 8 -13.98 -31.60 -40.33
CA ILE A 8 -14.29 -30.23 -39.90
C ILE A 8 -13.25 -29.85 -38.85
N LEU A 9 -12.25 -29.04 -39.25
CA LEU A 9 -11.26 -28.47 -38.36
C LEU A 9 -11.81 -27.15 -37.81
N SER A 10 -12.49 -27.19 -36.67
CA SER A 10 -12.94 -25.98 -35.97
C SER A 10 -11.75 -25.30 -35.28
N ALA A 11 -11.25 -24.22 -35.89
CA ALA A 11 -10.26 -23.34 -35.27
C ALA A 11 -10.93 -22.48 -34.19
N LEU A 12 -10.72 -22.83 -32.92
CA LEU A 12 -11.04 -21.97 -31.79
C LEU A 12 -9.98 -20.85 -31.72
N ALA A 13 -10.28 -19.70 -32.31
CA ALA A 13 -9.51 -18.48 -32.08
C ALA A 13 -9.87 -17.95 -30.68
N GLY A 14 -9.10 -18.35 -29.67
CA GLY A 14 -9.16 -17.76 -28.34
C GLY A 14 -8.61 -16.33 -28.39
N ASN A 15 -9.49 -15.34 -28.22
CA ASN A 15 -9.06 -13.96 -27.99
C ASN A 15 -8.41 -13.88 -26.59
N VAL A 16 -7.09 -13.92 -26.53
CA VAL A 16 -6.35 -13.53 -25.33
C VAL A 16 -6.35 -12.01 -25.30
N LEU A 17 -7.24 -11.41 -24.50
CA LEU A 17 -7.12 -10.00 -24.15
C LEU A 17 -5.82 -9.86 -23.33
N ALA A 18 -4.80 -9.25 -23.93
CA ALA A 18 -3.63 -8.85 -23.18
C ALA A 18 -4.07 -7.83 -22.12
N GLN A 19 -4.03 -8.20 -20.83
CA GLN A 19 -4.15 -7.22 -19.75
C GLN A 19 -2.96 -6.27 -19.90
N VAL A 20 -3.21 -5.05 -20.35
CA VAL A 20 -2.24 -3.97 -20.28
C VAL A 20 -2.01 -3.72 -18.80
N SER A 21 -0.84 -4.08 -18.29
CA SER A 21 -0.45 -3.81 -16.91
C SER A 21 -0.43 -2.30 -16.71
N ALA A 22 -1.40 -1.80 -15.93
CA ALA A 22 -1.51 -0.38 -15.65
C ALA A 22 -0.35 0.03 -14.74
N THR A 23 0.46 0.99 -15.22
CA THR A 23 1.48 1.67 -14.42
C THR A 23 0.90 2.94 -13.79
N GLY A 24 1.64 3.57 -12.87
CA GLY A 24 1.22 4.82 -12.26
C GLY A 24 1.30 6.01 -13.19
N GLN A 25 0.64 7.11 -12.83
CA GLN A 25 0.66 8.34 -13.62
C GLN A 25 2.07 8.92 -13.78
N LEU A 26 2.98 8.60 -12.85
CA LEU A 26 4.39 8.98 -12.91
C LEU A 26 5.31 7.82 -13.37
N GLY A 27 4.73 6.74 -13.90
CA GLY A 27 5.43 5.56 -14.39
C GLY A 27 5.58 4.45 -13.35
N ASP A 28 6.46 3.50 -13.66
CA ASP A 28 6.77 2.36 -12.80
C ASP A 28 7.55 2.80 -11.55
N ALA A 29 7.37 2.07 -10.46
CA ALA A 29 8.20 2.21 -9.29
C ALA A 29 9.67 1.95 -9.63
N THR A 30 10.53 2.89 -9.26
CA THR A 30 11.96 2.81 -9.52
C THR A 30 12.66 1.99 -8.44
N VAL A 31 13.62 1.17 -8.84
CA VAL A 31 14.52 0.49 -7.90
C VAL A 31 15.25 1.52 -7.05
N VAL A 32 15.19 1.36 -5.73
CA VAL A 32 15.92 2.18 -4.77
C VAL A 32 17.32 1.62 -4.61
N THR A 33 18.31 2.42 -5.02
CA THR A 33 19.72 2.18 -4.75
C THR A 33 20.21 3.11 -3.64
N ASN A 34 21.36 2.79 -3.02
CA ASN A 34 21.99 3.61 -1.99
C ASN A 34 21.16 3.76 -0.71
N ASN A 35 20.48 2.69 -0.28
CA ASN A 35 19.97 2.63 1.08
C ASN A 35 21.13 2.65 2.10
N PRO A 36 20.97 3.32 3.25
CA PRO A 36 22.04 3.45 4.24
C PRO A 36 22.39 2.09 4.84
N LEU A 37 23.62 1.60 4.61
CA LEU A 37 24.02 0.25 5.02
C LEU A 37 23.95 0.05 6.53
N GLY A 38 23.58 -1.16 6.95
CA GLY A 38 23.51 -1.55 8.36
C GLY A 38 22.37 -0.91 9.16
N LYS A 39 21.43 -0.21 8.52
CA LYS A 39 20.24 0.35 9.18
C LYS A 39 19.11 -0.68 9.28
N SER A 40 18.37 -0.57 10.37
CA SER A 40 17.26 -1.45 10.70
C SER A 40 16.22 -0.67 11.51
N TYR A 41 14.95 -0.81 11.12
CA TYR A 41 13.82 -0.21 11.80
C TYR A 41 12.77 -1.28 12.08
N VAL A 42 12.01 -1.09 13.16
CA VAL A 42 10.95 -2.00 13.57
C VAL A 42 9.70 -1.21 13.92
N GLY A 43 8.56 -1.63 13.38
CA GLY A 43 7.26 -1.19 13.86
C GLY A 43 6.60 -2.31 14.63
N VAL A 44 6.21 -2.04 15.87
CA VAL A 44 5.60 -3.01 16.78
C VAL A 44 4.15 -2.60 17.00
N LEU A 45 3.21 -3.53 16.78
CA LEU A 45 1.79 -3.28 16.99
C LEU A 45 1.50 -3.00 18.47
N PRO A 46 0.65 -2.01 18.79
CA PRO A 46 0.33 -1.66 20.16
C PRO A 46 -0.52 -2.75 20.84
N LYS A 47 -0.47 -2.83 22.17
CA LYS A 47 -1.35 -3.71 22.95
C LYS A 47 -2.81 -3.26 22.87
N GLU A 48 -3.03 -1.95 22.91
CA GLU A 48 -4.37 -1.37 22.87
C GLU A 48 -4.98 -1.48 21.47
N PRO A 49 -6.20 -2.02 21.33
CA PRO A 49 -6.83 -2.19 20.03
C PRO A 49 -7.35 -0.87 19.48
N PHE A 50 -6.99 -0.59 18.21
CA PHE A 50 -7.66 0.41 17.41
C PHE A 50 -9.06 -0.07 17.00
N TRP A 51 -9.14 -1.28 16.44
CA TRP A 51 -10.40 -1.94 16.10
C TRP A 51 -10.95 -2.74 17.27
N LYS A 52 -12.15 -2.40 17.76
CA LYS A 52 -12.74 -2.97 18.98
C LYS A 52 -13.97 -3.86 18.74
N SER A 53 -14.22 -4.25 17.49
CA SER A 53 -15.41 -4.99 17.10
C SER A 53 -15.07 -6.36 16.50
N GLY A 54 -16.06 -7.25 16.41
CA GLY A 54 -15.91 -8.55 15.77
C GLY A 54 -15.17 -9.58 16.63
N SER A 55 -14.57 -10.57 15.96
CA SER A 55 -14.10 -11.83 16.56
C SER A 55 -12.69 -11.79 17.17
N ILE A 56 -12.12 -10.62 17.45
CA ILE A 56 -10.76 -10.49 17.97
C ILE A 56 -10.79 -10.14 19.46
N ASP A 57 -10.09 -10.93 20.28
CA ASP A 57 -9.84 -10.60 21.68
C ASP A 57 -8.50 -9.84 21.79
N GLY A 58 -8.55 -8.61 22.29
CA GLY A 58 -7.43 -7.68 22.30
C GLY A 58 -7.08 -7.16 20.90
N ASN A 59 -5.79 -7.12 20.57
CA ASN A 59 -5.28 -6.61 19.30
C ASN A 59 -4.43 -7.65 18.56
N VAL A 60 -4.26 -7.47 17.25
CA VAL A 60 -3.26 -8.22 16.49
C VAL A 60 -1.88 -7.91 17.08
N LYS A 61 -1.09 -8.96 17.29
CA LYS A 61 0.22 -8.88 17.93
C LYS A 61 1.30 -9.11 16.89
N GLY A 62 2.43 -8.43 17.04
CA GLY A 62 3.61 -8.68 16.23
C GLY A 62 4.24 -7.40 15.68
N SER A 63 5.05 -7.56 14.65
CA SER A 63 5.89 -6.49 14.13
C SER A 63 6.27 -6.68 12.66
N ILE A 64 6.68 -5.58 12.05
CA ILE A 64 7.43 -5.58 10.79
C ILE A 64 8.82 -5.00 11.09
N THR A 65 9.86 -5.76 10.79
CA THR A 65 11.25 -5.28 10.76
C THR A 65 11.64 -5.01 9.32
N VAL A 66 12.32 -3.90 9.08
CA VAL A 66 12.84 -3.52 7.76
C VAL A 66 14.33 -3.18 7.89
N LYS A 67 15.16 -3.83 7.07
CA LYS A 67 16.62 -3.70 7.10
C LYS A 67 17.16 -3.34 5.73
N SER A 68 18.22 -2.53 5.68
CA SER A 68 18.93 -2.31 4.42
C SER A 68 19.50 -3.63 3.90
N SER A 69 19.33 -3.88 2.61
CA SER A 69 20.04 -4.97 1.94
C SER A 69 21.55 -4.72 1.96
N PRO A 70 22.39 -5.78 1.99
CA PRO A 70 23.85 -5.63 2.09
C PRO A 70 24.50 -4.83 0.95
N ASP A 71 23.88 -4.84 -0.23
CA ASP A 71 24.29 -4.11 -1.44
C ASP A 71 23.70 -2.69 -1.53
N GLY A 72 22.87 -2.30 -0.55
CA GLY A 72 22.18 -1.01 -0.54
C GLY A 72 21.03 -0.91 -1.55
N VAL A 73 20.62 -2.02 -2.18
CA VAL A 73 19.49 -2.05 -3.13
C VAL A 73 18.24 -2.55 -2.43
N GLY A 74 17.24 -1.69 -2.27
CA GLY A 74 16.02 -2.02 -1.55
C GLY A 74 16.24 -2.38 -0.09
N VAL A 75 15.29 -3.13 0.46
CA VAL A 75 15.26 -3.53 1.87
C VAL A 75 14.77 -4.96 2.04
N GLU A 76 15.22 -5.61 3.10
CA GLU A 76 14.67 -6.88 3.57
C GLU A 76 13.59 -6.60 4.63
N TYR A 77 12.39 -7.13 4.40
CA TYR A 77 11.31 -7.13 5.37
C TYR A 77 11.26 -8.48 6.10
N THR A 78 11.03 -8.44 7.40
CA THR A 78 10.59 -9.59 8.21
C THR A 78 9.28 -9.23 8.87
N VAL A 79 8.22 -9.95 8.51
CA VAL A 79 6.85 -9.73 8.99
C VAL A 79 6.47 -10.86 9.92
N LYS A 80 6.00 -10.54 11.13
CA LYS A 80 5.55 -11.52 12.12
C LYS A 80 4.24 -11.06 12.75
N PHE A 81 3.17 -11.84 12.60
CA PHE A 81 1.88 -11.53 13.21
C PHE A 81 1.27 -12.75 13.90
N SER A 82 0.45 -12.48 14.91
CA SER A 82 -0.34 -13.47 15.64
C SER A 82 -1.60 -12.82 16.23
N ASN A 83 -2.53 -13.62 16.72
CA ASN A 83 -3.81 -13.16 17.26
C ASN A 83 -4.62 -12.39 16.20
N LEU A 84 -4.71 -12.97 15.00
CA LEU A 84 -5.49 -12.40 13.90
C LEU A 84 -6.99 -12.65 14.17
N PRO A 85 -7.88 -11.79 13.67
CA PRO A 85 -9.31 -12.09 13.69
C PRO A 85 -9.60 -13.46 13.06
N LYS A 86 -10.61 -14.18 13.57
CA LYS A 86 -10.99 -15.51 13.06
C LYS A 86 -11.67 -15.45 11.69
N GLU A 87 -12.21 -14.29 11.33
CA GLU A 87 -12.89 -14.04 10.06
C GLU A 87 -12.47 -12.70 9.45
N GLY A 88 -12.88 -12.46 8.20
CA GLY A 88 -12.59 -11.22 7.48
C GLY A 88 -11.20 -11.16 6.83
N GLY A 89 -10.47 -12.28 6.78
CA GLY A 89 -9.25 -12.43 5.99
C GLY A 89 -9.50 -12.90 4.54
N PRO A 90 -8.44 -13.23 3.76
CA PRO A 90 -7.03 -13.01 4.07
C PRO A 90 -6.73 -11.53 4.35
N PHE A 91 -5.86 -11.25 5.30
CA PHE A 91 -5.64 -9.89 5.81
C PHE A 91 -4.52 -9.20 5.04
N PRO A 92 -4.79 -8.14 4.26
CA PRO A 92 -3.72 -7.37 3.66
C PRO A 92 -3.05 -6.45 4.67
N TYR A 93 -1.79 -6.13 4.41
CA TYR A 93 -0.95 -5.21 5.15
C TYR A 93 -0.13 -4.37 4.18
N HIS A 94 -0.02 -3.08 4.48
CA HIS A 94 0.60 -2.09 3.58
C HIS A 94 1.41 -1.08 4.37
N ILE A 95 2.35 -0.43 3.69
CA ILE A 95 2.97 0.82 4.16
C ILE A 95 2.05 1.98 3.77
N HIS A 96 1.78 2.87 4.71
CA HIS A 96 0.90 4.02 4.56
C HIS A 96 1.68 5.34 4.52
N ASP A 97 1.12 6.33 3.81
CA ASP A 97 1.78 7.60 3.48
C ASP A 97 2.02 8.53 4.69
N ALA A 98 1.33 8.34 5.80
CA ALA A 98 1.59 9.10 7.02
C ALA A 98 1.91 8.20 8.20
N ALA A 99 2.66 8.76 9.15
CA ALA A 99 2.84 8.18 10.47
C ALA A 99 1.50 8.09 11.22
N VAL A 100 1.37 7.09 12.09
CA VAL A 100 0.34 7.00 13.11
C VAL A 100 0.51 8.19 14.07
N PRO A 101 -0.54 9.01 14.29
CA PRO A 101 -0.51 10.08 15.29
C PRO A 101 -0.41 9.53 16.71
N SER A 102 -0.09 10.41 17.66
CA SER A 102 0.08 10.04 19.09
C SER A 102 -1.15 9.40 19.73
N ASN A 103 -2.35 9.65 19.20
CA ASN A 103 -3.59 9.04 19.68
C ASN A 103 -3.86 7.64 19.08
N GLY A 104 -2.93 7.08 18.30
CA GLY A 104 -3.05 5.74 17.74
C GLY A 104 -4.10 5.60 16.62
N ASN A 105 -4.61 6.70 16.08
CA ASN A 105 -5.67 6.64 15.08
C ASN A 105 -5.15 6.14 13.72
N CYS A 106 -5.44 4.89 13.39
CA CYS A 106 -5.02 4.29 12.14
C CYS A 106 -5.65 4.93 10.91
N THR A 107 -6.77 5.67 10.98
CA THR A 107 -7.33 6.35 9.81
C THR A 107 -6.48 7.56 9.38
N ALA A 108 -5.70 8.13 10.29
CA ALA A 108 -4.86 9.30 10.03
C ALA A 108 -3.56 8.96 9.29
N THR A 109 -3.25 7.67 9.07
CA THR A 109 -2.09 7.23 8.28
C THR A 109 -2.26 7.48 6.77
N LYS A 110 -3.41 8.03 6.34
CA LYS A 110 -3.75 8.36 4.94
C LYS A 110 -3.78 7.11 4.03
N ALA A 111 -3.63 7.30 2.72
CA ALA A 111 -3.59 6.23 1.72
C ALA A 111 -2.30 5.39 1.81
N HIS A 112 -2.16 4.39 0.96
CA HIS A 112 -0.91 3.64 0.83
C HIS A 112 0.24 4.56 0.37
N LEU A 113 1.47 4.18 0.68
CA LEU A 113 2.66 4.82 0.13
C LEU A 113 2.70 4.59 -1.40
N ASP A 114 2.35 5.62 -2.17
CA ASP A 114 2.17 5.52 -3.62
C ASP A 114 2.80 6.73 -4.34
N PRO A 115 4.14 6.85 -4.33
CA PRO A 115 4.82 8.00 -4.92
C PRO A 115 4.71 8.08 -6.45
N PHE A 116 4.23 7.02 -7.11
CA PHE A 116 4.07 6.97 -8.57
C PHE A 116 2.61 7.16 -9.03
N VAL A 117 1.70 7.38 -8.07
CA VAL A 117 0.27 7.62 -8.34
C VAL A 117 -0.32 6.48 -9.16
N ARG A 118 -0.10 5.26 -8.68
CA ARG A 118 -0.55 4.02 -9.29
C ARG A 118 -2.02 3.74 -8.98
N GLY A 119 -2.46 4.06 -7.78
CA GLY A 119 -3.81 3.74 -7.29
C GLY A 119 -3.98 2.26 -6.92
N GLU A 120 -5.19 1.87 -6.53
CA GLU A 120 -5.47 0.49 -6.08
C GLU A 120 -5.94 -0.42 -7.22
N ASP A 121 -6.60 0.13 -8.24
CA ASP A 121 -7.17 -0.59 -9.36
C ASP A 121 -6.41 -0.30 -10.68
N PRO A 122 -6.11 -1.33 -11.49
CA PRO A 122 -6.35 -2.76 -11.25
C PRO A 122 -5.56 -3.28 -10.04
N VAL A 123 -5.91 -4.43 -9.46
CA VAL A 123 -5.16 -5.01 -8.33
C VAL A 123 -3.69 -5.25 -8.72
N CYS A 124 -2.75 -5.10 -7.77
CA CYS A 124 -1.33 -5.37 -8.00
C CYS A 124 -1.11 -6.78 -8.58
N ASP A 125 -0.33 -6.84 -9.67
CA ASP A 125 0.17 -8.09 -10.24
C ASP A 125 1.58 -8.34 -9.69
N ASN A 126 1.72 -9.37 -8.86
CA ASN A 126 3.01 -9.73 -8.26
C ASN A 126 4.07 -10.18 -9.27
N LYS A 127 3.69 -10.49 -10.51
CA LYS A 127 4.64 -10.79 -11.59
C LYS A 127 5.29 -9.53 -12.15
N LEU A 128 4.70 -8.36 -11.89
CA LEU A 128 5.15 -7.06 -12.36
C LEU A 128 5.17 -6.07 -11.17
N PRO A 129 5.96 -6.35 -10.12
CA PRO A 129 5.90 -5.60 -8.86
C PRO A 129 6.29 -4.12 -9.02
N GLN A 130 7.02 -3.75 -10.09
CA GLN A 130 7.30 -2.36 -10.46
C GLN A 130 6.03 -1.57 -10.82
N THR A 131 4.94 -2.24 -11.17
CA THR A 131 3.64 -1.61 -11.50
C THR A 131 2.72 -1.47 -10.29
N CYS A 132 3.17 -1.89 -9.10
CA CYS A 132 2.38 -1.81 -7.87
C CYS A 132 2.72 -0.54 -7.08
N GLN A 133 1.85 -0.17 -6.14
CA GLN A 133 2.19 0.89 -5.18
C GLN A 133 3.41 0.45 -4.37
N VAL A 134 4.32 1.37 -4.05
CA VAL A 134 5.52 1.07 -3.26
C VAL A 134 5.15 0.40 -1.94
N GLY A 135 4.10 0.91 -1.29
CA GLY A 135 3.57 0.39 -0.02
C GLY A 135 2.70 -0.86 -0.11
N ASP A 136 2.36 -1.37 -1.30
CA ASP A 136 1.50 -2.55 -1.46
C ASP A 136 2.29 -3.86 -1.26
N LEU A 137 2.66 -4.14 0.00
CA LEU A 137 3.41 -5.34 0.36
C LEU A 137 2.59 -6.61 0.13
N SER A 138 1.30 -6.60 0.46
CA SER A 138 0.42 -7.76 0.28
C SER A 138 0.15 -8.10 -1.18
N GLY A 139 0.05 -7.11 -2.05
CA GLY A 139 -0.04 -7.31 -3.49
C GLY A 139 1.24 -7.94 -4.04
N LYS A 140 2.41 -7.44 -3.64
CA LYS A 140 3.72 -7.93 -4.11
C LYS A 140 4.10 -9.31 -3.55
N PHE A 141 3.88 -9.54 -2.26
CA PHE A 141 4.46 -10.66 -1.52
C PHE A 141 3.43 -11.57 -0.83
N GLY A 142 2.14 -11.29 -1.00
CA GLY A 142 1.04 -12.11 -0.48
C GLY A 142 0.41 -11.57 0.81
N LYS A 143 -0.87 -11.88 0.98
CA LYS A 143 -1.68 -11.52 2.16
C LYS A 143 -1.40 -12.47 3.33
N ILE A 144 -1.82 -12.09 4.53
CA ILE A 144 -1.78 -12.94 5.72
C ILE A 144 -2.89 -13.99 5.61
N THR A 145 -2.50 -15.28 5.61
CA THR A 145 -3.41 -16.43 5.45
C THR A 145 -3.34 -17.44 6.59
N SER A 146 -2.49 -17.21 7.60
CA SER A 146 -2.31 -18.09 8.75
C SER A 146 -2.21 -17.28 10.05
N ASP A 147 -2.40 -17.96 11.18
CA ASP A 147 -2.18 -17.42 12.52
C ASP A 147 -1.51 -18.51 13.39
N PRO A 148 -0.21 -18.39 13.73
CA PRO A 148 0.67 -17.25 13.44
C PRO A 148 1.08 -17.15 11.96
N TYR A 149 1.55 -15.97 11.58
CA TYR A 149 2.08 -15.66 10.25
C TYR A 149 3.51 -15.13 10.35
N GLU A 150 4.40 -15.68 9.54
CA GLU A 150 5.77 -15.21 9.41
C GLU A 150 6.25 -15.32 7.97
N ILE A 151 6.87 -14.25 7.46
CA ILE A 151 7.49 -14.23 6.13
C ILE A 151 8.67 -13.25 6.13
N THR A 152 9.66 -13.55 5.29
CA THR A 152 10.75 -12.63 4.94
C THR A 152 10.79 -12.48 3.43
N PHE A 153 10.97 -11.25 2.94
CA PHE A 153 11.09 -10.95 1.52
C PHE A 153 11.93 -9.70 1.28
N HIS A 154 12.50 -9.60 0.07
CA HIS A 154 13.27 -8.45 -0.39
C HIS A 154 12.39 -7.56 -1.28
N ASP A 155 12.35 -6.27 -0.99
CA ASP A 155 11.62 -5.28 -1.76
C ASP A 155 12.58 -4.21 -2.29
N VAL A 156 12.76 -4.19 -3.60
CA VAL A 156 13.69 -3.27 -4.29
C VAL A 156 13.16 -1.84 -4.40
N TYR A 157 11.88 -1.60 -4.11
CA TYR A 157 11.24 -0.28 -4.30
C TYR A 157 11.15 0.55 -3.01
N SER A 158 11.46 -0.04 -1.85
CA SER A 158 11.37 0.61 -0.55
C SER A 158 12.72 1.23 -0.12
N SER A 159 12.66 2.34 0.61
CA SER A 159 13.84 3.08 1.06
C SER A 159 13.93 3.29 2.56
N LEU A 160 15.14 3.23 3.10
CA LEU A 160 15.47 3.69 4.46
C LEU A 160 16.10 5.08 4.49
N ASN A 161 16.22 5.76 3.34
CA ASN A 161 16.57 7.18 3.30
C ASN A 161 15.36 8.00 3.76
N VAL A 162 15.46 8.58 4.96
CA VAL A 162 14.41 9.42 5.57
C VAL A 162 14.05 10.58 4.64
N GLY A 163 12.76 10.81 4.40
CA GLY A 163 12.27 11.89 3.56
C GLY A 163 12.32 11.64 2.05
N SER A 164 12.86 10.49 1.60
CA SER A 164 12.67 10.07 0.21
C SER A 164 11.20 9.75 -0.08
N ASN A 165 10.81 9.78 -1.36
CA ASN A 165 9.43 9.46 -1.78
C ASN A 165 9.00 8.01 -1.46
N ALA A 166 9.97 7.10 -1.31
CA ALA A 166 9.76 5.69 -0.94
C ALA A 166 10.21 5.39 0.51
N SER A 167 10.34 6.43 1.35
CA SER A 167 10.86 6.27 2.70
C SER A 167 9.92 5.47 3.59
N ILE A 168 10.48 4.53 4.36
CA ILE A 168 9.77 3.71 5.35
C ILE A 168 9.90 4.25 6.79
N PRO A 169 11.07 4.73 7.25
CA PRO A 169 11.25 5.09 8.66
C PRO A 169 10.34 6.19 9.20
N ASP A 170 9.88 7.11 8.36
CA ASP A 170 8.98 8.23 8.69
C ASP A 170 7.52 7.94 8.29
N ARG A 171 7.19 6.66 8.09
CA ARG A 171 5.86 6.16 7.72
C ARG A 171 5.34 5.18 8.74
N SER A 172 4.19 4.58 8.41
CA SER A 172 3.55 3.54 9.22
C SER A 172 3.21 2.32 8.37
N PHE A 173 2.93 1.20 9.02
CA PHE A 173 2.21 0.11 8.39
C PHE A 173 0.84 -0.08 9.02
N VAL A 174 -0.10 -0.62 8.25
CA VAL A 174 -1.46 -0.93 8.67
C VAL A 174 -1.80 -2.36 8.28
N VAL A 175 -2.48 -3.08 9.17
CA VAL A 175 -3.10 -4.38 8.88
C VAL A 175 -4.60 -4.18 8.69
N HIS A 176 -5.18 -4.79 7.68
CA HIS A 176 -6.58 -4.60 7.29
C HIS A 176 -7.35 -5.92 7.24
N PHE A 177 -8.67 -5.82 7.35
CA PHE A 177 -9.59 -6.83 6.84
C PHE A 177 -9.58 -6.85 5.30
N SER A 178 -10.07 -7.92 4.71
CA SER A 178 -10.20 -8.07 3.25
C SER A 178 -11.10 -7.01 2.61
N ASN A 179 -12.03 -6.43 3.37
CA ASN A 179 -12.87 -5.29 2.97
C ASN A 179 -12.19 -3.91 3.14
N LYS A 180 -10.86 -3.88 3.32
CA LYS A 180 -10.01 -2.68 3.50
C LYS A 180 -10.16 -1.96 4.84
N THR A 181 -11.04 -2.41 5.74
CA THR A 181 -11.16 -1.84 7.09
C THR A 181 -9.85 -2.01 7.87
N ARG A 182 -9.35 -0.92 8.49
CA ARG A 182 -8.09 -0.92 9.24
C ARG A 182 -8.28 -1.60 10.61
N ILE A 183 -7.46 -2.59 10.92
CA ILE A 183 -7.50 -3.34 12.19
C ILE A 183 -6.59 -2.67 13.22
N THR A 184 -5.33 -2.45 12.83
CA THR A 184 -4.27 -1.92 13.70
C THR A 184 -3.14 -1.36 12.85
N CYS A 185 -2.25 -0.57 13.46
CA CYS A 185 -1.18 0.12 12.77
C CYS A 185 -0.02 0.44 13.72
N ALA A 186 1.16 0.66 13.17
CA ALA A 186 2.33 1.10 13.92
C ALA A 186 3.31 1.92 13.06
N ASN A 187 4.06 2.80 13.72
CA ASN A 187 5.18 3.53 13.13
C ASN A 187 6.47 2.72 13.21
N PHE A 188 7.47 3.06 12.38
CA PHE A 188 8.79 2.45 12.40
C PHE A 188 9.78 3.24 13.26
N GLY A 189 10.34 2.62 14.30
CA GLY A 189 11.43 3.21 15.09
C GLY A 189 12.74 2.44 14.93
N VAL A 190 13.85 3.04 15.38
CA VAL A 190 15.19 2.41 15.27
C VAL A 190 15.24 1.13 16.12
N SER A 191 15.61 0.01 15.50
CA SER A 191 15.78 -1.25 16.24
C SER A 191 17.07 -1.21 17.08
N GLY A 192 16.97 -1.32 18.41
CA GLY A 192 18.13 -1.28 19.31
C GLY A 192 17.85 -0.77 20.74
N TYR A 193 16.67 -0.21 21.00
CA TYR A 193 16.26 0.21 22.34
C TYR A 193 15.38 -0.87 22.99
N GLY A 194 15.95 -1.62 23.93
CA GLY A 194 15.24 -2.64 24.69
C GLY A 194 13.97 -2.10 25.35
N ASN A 195 12.86 -2.81 25.19
CA ASN A 195 11.58 -2.66 25.90
C ASN A 195 11.00 -1.24 26.07
N SER A 196 11.48 -0.28 25.28
CA SER A 196 11.12 1.14 25.36
C SER A 196 10.45 1.52 24.05
N THR A 197 9.44 2.38 24.13
CA THR A 197 8.72 2.96 22.99
C THR A 197 9.70 3.32 21.87
N PRO A 198 9.53 2.80 20.64
CA PRO A 198 10.44 3.10 19.55
C PRO A 198 10.52 4.61 19.32
N THR A 199 11.72 5.18 19.34
CA THR A 199 11.91 6.59 18.96
C THR A 199 11.73 6.70 17.45
N TYR A 200 10.67 7.39 17.04
CA TYR A 200 10.38 7.64 15.63
C TYR A 200 11.26 8.77 15.11
N PRO A 201 11.90 8.64 13.94
CA PRO A 201 12.61 9.76 13.34
C PRO A 201 11.60 10.86 12.98
N THR A 202 11.56 11.92 13.79
CA THR A 202 10.71 13.09 13.52
C THR A 202 11.35 13.89 12.38
N GLY A 203 10.71 13.91 11.21
CA GLY A 203 11.16 14.66 10.02
C GLY A 203 11.04 16.19 10.13
N THR A 204 11.25 16.77 11.31
CA THR A 204 11.19 18.22 11.52
C THR A 204 12.44 18.68 12.26
N GLY A 205 13.30 19.44 11.58
CA GLY A 205 14.34 20.23 12.22
C GLY A 205 13.72 21.15 13.26
N GLY A 206 13.93 20.83 14.53
CA GLY A 206 13.50 21.64 15.65
C GLY A 206 14.46 22.83 15.83
N LEU A 207 14.02 24.02 15.45
CA LEU A 207 14.49 25.22 16.12
C LEU A 207 13.86 25.24 17.52
N SER A 208 14.73 25.21 18.51
CA SER A 208 14.41 25.32 19.94
C SER A 208 13.61 26.59 20.24
N PRO A 209 12.51 26.54 21.04
CA PRO A 209 11.79 27.74 21.42
C PRO A 209 12.52 28.46 22.55
N SER A 210 13.21 29.55 22.19
CA SER A 210 13.60 30.58 23.16
C SER A 210 12.40 31.46 23.49
N THR A 211 12.15 31.59 24.79
CA THR A 211 11.16 32.48 25.42
C THR A 211 11.35 33.95 25.03
N SER A 212 10.28 34.64 24.63
CA SER A 212 10.05 36.08 24.91
C SER A 212 8.64 36.52 24.49
N ALA A 213 8.16 37.57 25.14
CA ALA A 213 6.77 37.92 25.39
C ALA A 213 5.98 38.65 24.26
N THR A 214 4.65 38.48 24.34
CA THR A 214 3.53 39.42 24.07
C THR A 214 3.62 40.48 22.97
N ALA A 215 2.69 40.41 21.99
CA ALA A 215 1.89 41.55 21.55
C ALA A 215 0.67 41.13 20.71
N THR A 216 -0.43 41.83 20.98
CA THR A 216 -1.79 41.74 20.47
C THR A 216 -1.93 42.32 19.05
N SER A 217 -2.76 41.72 18.18
CA SER A 217 -3.76 42.41 17.33
C SER A 217 -4.43 41.46 16.32
N SER A 218 -5.77 41.50 16.28
CA SER A 218 -6.59 40.96 15.19
C SER A 218 -6.46 41.83 13.93
N PRO A 219 -6.78 41.27 12.73
CA PRO A 219 -8.07 41.65 12.16
C PRO A 219 -8.80 40.54 11.38
N THR A 220 -10.12 40.73 11.36
CA THR A 220 -11.17 40.07 10.59
C THR A 220 -11.01 40.28 9.07
N SER A 221 -11.16 39.24 8.25
CA SER A 221 -11.63 39.38 6.86
C SER A 221 -12.28 38.08 6.34
N THR A 222 -13.29 38.29 5.51
CA THR A 222 -14.35 37.40 5.01
C THR A 222 -13.90 36.33 4.00
N PRO A 223 -14.62 35.19 3.85
CA PRO A 223 -14.38 34.25 2.76
C PRO A 223 -15.10 34.68 1.47
N VAL A 224 -14.36 34.70 0.37
CA VAL A 224 -14.89 34.91 -0.99
C VAL A 224 -15.14 33.53 -1.62
N ILE A 225 -16.37 33.30 -2.07
CA ILE A 225 -16.82 32.11 -2.78
C ILE A 225 -16.59 32.32 -4.28
N ALA A 226 -15.80 31.45 -4.92
CA ALA A 226 -15.76 31.20 -6.36
C ALA A 226 -15.05 29.85 -6.57
N GLY A 227 -15.44 28.92 -7.43
CA GLY A 227 -16.52 28.78 -8.38
C GLY A 227 -16.28 27.40 -9.02
N ALA A 228 -17.32 26.59 -9.14
CA ALA A 228 -17.25 25.24 -9.68
C ALA A 228 -16.82 25.26 -11.16
N SER A 229 -15.91 24.34 -11.54
CA SER A 229 -15.64 24.00 -12.94
C SER A 229 -15.83 22.50 -13.11
N ALA A 230 -17.01 22.11 -13.59
CA ALA A 230 -17.31 20.75 -14.01
C ALA A 230 -16.69 20.53 -15.40
N LEU A 231 -15.77 19.57 -15.52
CA LEU A 231 -15.27 19.09 -16.80
C LEU A 231 -15.97 17.78 -17.14
N ASN A 232 -16.86 17.85 -18.13
CA ASN A 232 -17.47 16.71 -18.79
C ASN A 232 -16.43 16.01 -19.67
N ILE A 233 -16.18 14.72 -19.42
CA ILE A 233 -15.45 13.86 -20.35
C ILE A 233 -16.45 12.84 -20.89
N GLY A 234 -16.93 13.08 -22.10
CA GLY A 234 -17.80 12.15 -22.83
C GLY A 234 -17.00 10.93 -23.28
N ALA A 235 -17.27 9.78 -22.67
CA ALA A 235 -16.80 8.49 -23.17
C ALA A 235 -17.75 8.02 -24.28
N SER A 236 -17.21 7.92 -25.50
CA SER A 236 -17.90 7.36 -26.67
C SER A 236 -17.99 5.84 -26.52
N PHE A 237 -19.21 5.30 -26.41
CA PHE A 237 -19.46 3.87 -26.52
C PHE A 237 -19.71 3.51 -27.98
N ALA A 238 -18.74 2.87 -28.63
CA ALA A 238 -18.96 2.17 -29.90
C ALA A 238 -19.56 0.79 -29.59
N ILE A 239 -20.88 0.67 -29.72
CA ILE A 239 -21.59 -0.62 -29.68
C ILE A 239 -21.52 -1.21 -31.09
N LEU A 240 -20.70 -2.26 -31.28
CA LEU A 240 -20.67 -3.04 -32.51
C LEU A 240 -21.76 -4.12 -32.43
N ALA A 241 -22.91 -3.87 -33.06
CA ALA A 241 -23.96 -4.88 -33.23
C ALA A 241 -23.54 -5.87 -34.32
N VAL A 242 -23.30 -7.13 -33.94
CA VAL A 242 -23.12 -8.23 -34.90
C VAL A 242 -24.51 -8.77 -35.24
N ALA A 243 -25.01 -8.40 -36.41
CA ALA A 243 -26.22 -8.98 -36.99
C ALA A 243 -25.88 -10.35 -37.59
N THR A 244 -26.47 -11.42 -37.05
CA THR A 244 -26.47 -12.74 -37.69
C THR A 244 -27.63 -12.82 -38.68
N ILE A 245 -27.30 -12.91 -39.97
CA ILE A 245 -28.25 -13.15 -41.05
C ILE A 245 -28.55 -14.66 -41.07
N PHE A 246 -29.80 -15.03 -40.79
CA PHE A 246 -30.35 -16.34 -41.16
C PHE A 246 -30.80 -16.27 -42.62
N SER A 247 -30.33 -17.19 -43.46
CA SER A 247 -30.95 -17.49 -44.75
C SER A 247 -31.41 -18.95 -44.75
N LEU A 248 -32.71 -19.12 -44.99
CA LEU A 248 -33.38 -20.39 -45.29
C LEU A 248 -32.72 -21.06 -46.50
N ILE A 249 -32.44 -22.37 -46.38
CA ILE A 249 -32.90 -23.42 -47.30
C ILE A 249 -33.26 -24.65 -46.44
#